data_AF-A0A8J6T3X0-F1
#
_entry.id   AF-A0A8J6T3X0-F1
#
_cell.length_a   1.000
_cell.length_b   1.000
_cell.length_c   1.000
_cell.angle_alpha   90.00
_cell.angle_beta   90.00
_cell.angle_gamma   90.00
#
_symmetry.space_group_name_H-M   'P 1'
#
loop_
_entity.id
_entity.type
_entity.pdbx_description
1 polymer ?
#
loop_
_entity_poly.entity_id
_entity_poly.type
_entity_poly.pdbx_seq_one_letter_code
_entity_poly.pdbx_strand_id
1 'polypeptide(L)'
;MRDVVIVSGIRTPVGAFGGTLKSTPVVQLGALVLKETLKKVNLRPVATDNLTQFDPDALKGIGMIELEKEAYDYDDAFQPIEIDEVIFGNVVGAGQGQNVARQATIRAGISKETGAFTVNKVCASGMKAIVLAAQSIGSGEADAVLAGGMENMSLIPYTLPAARWGARMNNADLVDLMVMDGLFEIFY
;
A
#
# COMPACT_ATOMS: atom_id res chain seq x y z
N MET A 1 -11.73 -12.10 -22.46
CA MET A 1 -10.89 -11.67 -21.32
C MET A 1 -9.63 -11.09 -21.93
N ARG A 2 -9.18 -9.91 -21.50
CA ARG A 2 -7.91 -9.35 -21.99
C ARG A 2 -6.75 -10.21 -21.50
N ASP A 3 -5.69 -10.30 -22.29
CA ASP A 3 -4.46 -10.93 -21.85
C ASP A 3 -3.77 -10.03 -20.82
N VAL A 4 -3.35 -10.61 -19.69
CA VAL A 4 -2.70 -9.90 -18.59
C VAL A 4 -1.25 -10.32 -18.51
N VAL A 5 -0.34 -9.35 -18.38
CA VAL A 5 1.10 -9.59 -18.28
C VAL A 5 1.70 -8.87 -17.08
N ILE A 6 2.79 -9.42 -16.54
CA ILE A 6 3.61 -8.74 -15.52
C ILE A 6 4.78 -8.06 -16.23
N VAL A 7 4.86 -6.74 -16.14
CA VAL A 7 5.88 -5.93 -16.83
C VAL A 7 7.16 -5.77 -15.99
N SER A 8 7.02 -5.62 -14.67
CA SER A 8 8.13 -5.40 -13.74
C SER A 8 7.83 -5.98 -12.37
N GLY A 9 8.87 -6.19 -11.58
CA GLY A 9 8.77 -6.67 -10.21
C GLY A 9 10.05 -6.37 -9.42
N ILE A 10 9.86 -5.87 -8.19
CA ILE A 10 10.91 -5.57 -7.21
C ILE A 10 10.44 -6.00 -5.82
N ARG A 11 11.42 -6.21 -4.92
CA ARG A 11 11.18 -6.37 -3.49
C ARG A 11 12.31 -5.73 -2.70
N THR A 12 12.04 -5.37 -1.45
CA THR A 12 13.10 -5.06 -0.48
C THR A 12 13.85 -6.34 -0.08
N PRO A 13 15.01 -6.21 0.59
CA PRO A 13 15.53 -7.28 1.44
C PRO A 13 14.50 -7.68 2.50
N VAL A 14 14.59 -8.93 2.98
CA VAL A 14 13.78 -9.41 4.11
C VAL A 14 14.60 -9.21 5.38
N GLY A 15 14.14 -8.35 6.28
CA GLY A 15 14.77 -8.12 7.58
C GLY A 15 14.33 -9.16 8.60
N ALA A 16 15.25 -9.60 9.47
CA ALA A 16 14.89 -10.41 10.63
C ALA A 16 14.06 -9.60 11.64
N PHE A 17 13.25 -10.28 12.46
CA PHE A 17 12.49 -9.65 13.53
C PHE A 17 13.42 -8.92 14.51
N GLY A 18 13.15 -7.64 14.79
CA GLY A 18 14.02 -6.79 15.60
C GLY A 18 15.38 -6.46 14.94
N GLY A 19 15.54 -6.75 13.64
CA GLY A 19 16.77 -6.57 12.88
C GLY A 19 16.86 -5.23 12.13
N THR A 20 17.39 -5.27 10.90
CA THR A 20 17.79 -4.09 10.12
C THR A 20 16.64 -3.17 9.71
N LEU A 21 15.44 -3.70 9.53
CA LEU A 21 14.25 -2.94 9.11
C LEU A 21 13.30 -2.62 10.27
N LYS A 22 13.70 -2.88 11.53
CA LYS A 22 12.81 -2.76 12.69
C LYS A 22 12.24 -1.36 12.91
N SER A 23 12.91 -0.32 12.43
CA SER A 23 12.51 1.08 12.57
C SER A 23 11.99 1.69 11.27
N THR A 24 11.86 0.90 10.20
CA THR A 24 11.39 1.38 8.90
C THR A 24 9.87 1.22 8.82
N PRO A 25 9.08 2.30 8.80
CA PRO A 25 7.63 2.20 8.66
C PRO A 25 7.24 1.41 7.42
N VAL A 26 6.19 0.59 7.52
CA VAL A 26 5.75 -0.29 6.42
C VAL A 26 5.43 0.51 5.14
N VAL A 27 4.88 1.71 5.30
CA VAL A 27 4.56 2.62 4.20
C VAL A 27 5.80 3.04 3.42
N GLN A 28 6.96 3.20 4.08
CA GLN A 28 8.20 3.52 3.39
C GLN A 28 8.73 2.32 2.58
N LEU A 29 8.58 1.10 3.11
CA LEU A 29 8.91 -0.12 2.37
C LEU A 29 8.04 -0.25 1.12
N GLY A 30 6.73 -0.01 1.26
CA GLY A 30 5.77 0.00 0.16
C GLY A 30 6.07 1.07 -0.88
N ALA A 31 6.27 2.31 -0.45
CA ALA A 31 6.58 3.43 -1.33
C ALA A 31 7.85 3.20 -2.15
N LEU A 32 8.89 2.63 -1.51
CA LEU A 32 10.14 2.27 -2.17
C LEU A 32 9.90 1.25 -3.28
N VAL A 33 9.20 0.14 -3.00
CA VAL A 33 8.99 -0.89 -4.02
C VAL A 33 8.07 -0.43 -5.15
N LEU A 34 7.05 0.39 -4.86
CA LEU A 34 6.18 0.99 -5.89
C LEU A 34 7.00 1.85 -6.85
N LYS A 35 7.77 2.79 -6.29
CA LYS A 35 8.62 3.70 -7.03
C LYS A 35 9.66 2.96 -7.88
N GLU A 36 10.44 2.08 -7.25
CA GLU A 36 11.52 1.37 -7.92
C GLU A 36 11.00 0.39 -8.98
N THR A 37 9.79 -0.15 -8.82
CA THR A 37 9.16 -1.00 -9.85
C THR A 37 8.93 -0.24 -11.15
N LEU A 38 8.48 1.02 -11.07
CA LEU A 38 8.30 1.89 -12.23
C LEU A 38 9.64 2.35 -12.81
N LYS A 39 10.56 2.81 -11.96
CA LYS A 39 11.89 3.29 -12.39
C LYS A 39 12.70 2.19 -13.10
N LYS A 40 12.60 0.94 -12.65
CA LYS A 40 13.28 -0.22 -13.26
C LYS A 40 12.95 -0.41 -14.74
N VAL A 41 11.78 0.05 -15.18
CA VAL A 41 11.33 -0.02 -16.58
C VAL A 41 11.17 1.36 -17.23
N ASN A 42 11.82 2.38 -16.67
CA ASN A 42 11.81 3.76 -17.17
C ASN A 42 10.40 4.33 -17.36
N LEU A 43 9.49 4.05 -16.42
CA LEU A 43 8.14 4.60 -16.38
C LEU A 43 8.03 5.69 -15.31
N ARG A 44 7.24 6.73 -15.60
CA ARG A 44 6.87 7.77 -14.63
C ARG A 44 5.34 7.89 -14.52
N PRO A 45 4.77 7.90 -13.30
CA PRO A 45 3.33 7.98 -13.13
C PRO A 45 2.84 9.39 -13.46
N VAL A 46 1.72 9.50 -14.18
CA VAL A 46 1.08 10.78 -14.49
C VAL A 46 -0.41 10.74 -14.16
N ALA A 47 -0.93 11.87 -13.69
CA ALA A 47 -2.37 12.07 -13.55
C ALA A 47 -2.91 12.62 -14.88
N THR A 48 -3.72 11.84 -15.57
CA THR A 48 -4.35 12.26 -16.83
C THR A 48 -5.73 12.85 -16.56
N ASP A 49 -6.38 13.35 -17.62
CA ASP A 49 -7.77 13.82 -17.56
C ASP A 49 -8.74 12.70 -17.13
N ASN A 50 -8.43 11.43 -17.42
CA ASN A 50 -9.27 10.31 -17.02
C ASN A 50 -9.43 10.21 -15.50
N LEU A 51 -8.34 10.45 -14.75
CA LEU A 51 -8.35 10.44 -13.29
C LEU A 51 -8.86 11.76 -12.72
N THR A 52 -8.44 12.90 -13.28
CA THR A 52 -8.67 14.24 -12.69
C THR A 52 -10.03 14.85 -13.04
N GLN A 53 -10.76 14.32 -14.03
CA GLN A 53 -12.10 14.83 -14.38
C GLN A 53 -13.14 14.71 -13.26
N PHE A 54 -12.90 13.81 -12.30
CA PHE A 54 -13.78 13.54 -11.16
C PHE A 54 -13.44 14.34 -9.91
N ASP A 55 -12.44 15.24 -9.99
CA ASP A 55 -12.05 16.09 -8.87
C ASP A 55 -13.25 16.92 -8.36
N PRO A 56 -13.43 17.03 -7.03
CA PRO A 56 -14.37 17.98 -6.47
C PRO A 56 -14.06 19.41 -6.95
N ASP A 57 -15.09 20.22 -7.22
CA ASP A 57 -14.91 21.59 -7.72
C ASP A 57 -13.95 22.44 -6.88
N ALA A 58 -13.91 22.20 -5.56
CA ALA A 58 -13.03 22.89 -4.64
C ALA A 58 -11.53 22.52 -4.77
N LEU A 59 -11.22 21.38 -5.40
CA LEU A 59 -9.87 20.82 -5.52
C LEU A 59 -9.35 20.74 -6.95
N LYS A 60 -10.21 21.04 -7.94
CA LYS A 60 -9.90 20.95 -9.36
C LYS A 60 -8.75 21.86 -9.75
N GLY A 61 -7.77 21.31 -10.47
CA GLY A 61 -6.63 22.08 -11.01
C GLY A 61 -5.54 22.44 -10.00
N ILE A 62 -5.62 21.97 -8.75
CA ILE A 62 -4.53 22.14 -7.76
C ILE A 62 -3.28 21.36 -8.17
N GLY A 63 -3.44 20.29 -8.96
CA GLY A 63 -2.34 19.43 -9.38
C GLY A 63 -1.84 18.56 -8.22
N MET A 64 -0.52 18.35 -8.17
CA MET A 64 0.13 17.57 -7.11
C MET A 64 0.07 18.30 -5.75
N ILE A 65 -0.24 17.58 -4.68
CA ILE A 65 -0.05 18.02 -3.30
C ILE A 65 1.44 17.98 -2.92
N GLU A 66 1.81 18.68 -1.85
CA GLU A 66 3.21 18.77 -1.40
C GLU A 66 3.85 17.40 -1.15
N LEU A 67 3.12 16.46 -0.55
CA LEU A 67 3.64 15.10 -0.32
C LEU A 67 3.97 14.36 -1.62
N GLU A 68 3.21 14.59 -2.69
CA GLU A 68 3.51 14.01 -4.00
C GLU A 68 4.76 14.65 -4.57
N LYS A 69 4.86 16.00 -4.53
CA LYS A 69 6.02 16.75 -5.05
C LYS A 69 7.31 16.35 -4.36
N GLU A 70 7.31 16.23 -3.04
CA GLU A 70 8.47 15.79 -2.25
C GLU A 70 8.92 14.38 -2.62
N ALA A 71 7.97 13.50 -2.97
CA ALA A 71 8.23 12.12 -3.31
C ALA A 71 8.48 11.89 -4.81
N TYR A 72 8.13 12.83 -5.68
CA TYR A 72 8.22 12.70 -7.13
C TYR A 72 9.65 12.96 -7.61
N ASP A 73 10.41 11.88 -7.77
CA ASP A 73 11.82 11.89 -8.19
C ASP A 73 12.04 11.00 -9.43
N TYR A 74 11.07 11.01 -10.33
CA TYR A 74 11.12 10.32 -11.63
C TYR A 74 11.82 11.20 -12.66
N ASP A 75 12.61 10.58 -13.54
CA ASP A 75 13.26 11.29 -14.65
C ASP A 75 12.21 11.72 -15.67
N ASP A 76 12.24 12.98 -16.14
CA ASP A 76 11.31 13.49 -17.15
C ASP A 76 11.43 12.75 -18.49
N ALA A 77 12.59 12.13 -18.77
CA ALA A 77 12.82 11.28 -19.94
C ALA A 77 12.11 9.92 -19.86
N PHE A 78 11.62 9.52 -18.68
CA PHE A 78 10.84 8.28 -18.54
C PHE A 78 9.50 8.39 -19.26
N GLN A 79 9.04 7.25 -19.78
CA GLN A 79 7.77 7.18 -20.48
C GLN A 79 6.62 7.41 -19.49
N PRO A 80 5.72 8.37 -19.76
CA PRO A 80 4.56 8.60 -18.89
C PRO A 80 3.62 7.40 -18.93
N ILE A 81 3.07 7.05 -17.77
CA ILE A 81 2.04 6.02 -17.62
C ILE A 81 0.97 6.48 -16.62
N GLU A 82 -0.29 6.26 -16.96
CA GLU A 82 -1.41 6.37 -16.03
C GLU A 82 -1.48 5.08 -15.21
N ILE A 83 -1.55 5.19 -13.89
CA ILE A 83 -1.80 4.05 -13.00
C ILE A 83 -3.25 4.16 -12.54
N ASP A 84 -4.06 3.19 -12.93
CA ASP A 84 -5.48 3.15 -12.58
C ASP A 84 -5.66 2.87 -11.09
N GLU A 85 -4.89 1.90 -10.57
CA GLU A 85 -5.03 1.43 -9.20
C GLU A 85 -3.72 0.91 -8.58
N VAL A 86 -3.61 1.05 -7.26
CA VAL A 86 -2.59 0.42 -6.43
C VAL A 86 -3.23 -0.52 -5.41
N ILE A 87 -2.93 -1.82 -5.53
CA ILE A 87 -3.47 -2.85 -4.65
C ILE A 87 -2.33 -3.47 -3.85
N PHE A 88 -2.25 -3.17 -2.55
CA PHE A 88 -1.16 -3.69 -1.71
C PHE A 88 -1.68 -4.53 -0.55
N GLY A 89 -1.09 -5.70 -0.37
CA GLY A 89 -1.33 -6.56 0.77
C GLY A 89 -0.66 -6.04 2.04
N ASN A 90 -1.40 -5.96 3.14
CA ASN A 90 -0.85 -5.76 4.48
C ASN A 90 -1.76 -6.47 5.49
N VAL A 91 -1.18 -7.23 6.42
CA VAL A 91 -1.96 -8.08 7.34
C VAL A 91 -2.33 -7.30 8.58
N VAL A 92 -1.33 -6.81 9.31
CA VAL A 92 -1.55 -6.16 10.60
C VAL A 92 -1.44 -4.65 10.44
N GLY A 93 -2.53 -4.03 10.01
CA GLY A 93 -2.63 -2.57 9.79
C GLY A 93 -2.80 -1.73 11.07
N ALA A 94 -2.76 -2.35 12.24
CA ALA A 94 -3.01 -1.69 13.51
C ALA A 94 -1.99 -0.58 13.81
N GLY A 95 -2.48 0.62 14.11
CA GLY A 95 -1.63 1.78 14.44
C GLY A 95 -0.86 2.39 13.25
N GLN A 96 -1.07 1.91 12.03
CA GLN A 96 -0.34 2.39 10.84
C GLN A 96 -1.04 3.51 10.08
N GLY A 97 -2.21 3.96 10.56
CA GLY A 97 -3.03 4.99 9.94
C GLY A 97 -4.01 4.44 8.91
N GLN A 98 -4.70 5.34 8.21
CA GLN A 98 -5.72 4.97 7.22
C GLN A 98 -5.06 4.39 5.96
N ASN A 99 -5.57 3.26 5.47
CA ASN A 99 -5.24 2.67 4.17
C ASN A 99 -3.74 2.78 3.78
N VAL A 100 -2.92 1.89 4.31
CA VAL A 100 -1.47 1.96 4.12
C VAL A 100 -1.04 1.86 2.66
N ALA A 101 -1.78 1.12 1.81
CA ALA A 101 -1.54 1.11 0.37
C ALA A 101 -1.64 2.53 -0.21
N ARG A 102 -2.68 3.28 0.15
CA ARG A 102 -2.85 4.68 -0.26
C ARG A 102 -1.72 5.57 0.25
N GLN A 103 -1.29 5.40 1.50
CA GLN A 103 -0.15 6.16 2.03
C GLN A 103 1.13 5.86 1.23
N ALA A 104 1.35 4.60 0.86
CA ALA A 104 2.52 4.18 0.08
C ALA A 104 2.48 4.74 -1.34
N THR A 105 1.31 4.77 -1.98
CA THR A 105 1.06 5.41 -3.29
C THR A 105 1.51 6.87 -3.29
N ILE A 106 0.98 7.68 -2.36
CA ILE A 106 1.34 9.11 -2.28
C ILE A 106 2.84 9.28 -2.00
N ARG A 107 3.41 8.50 -1.07
CA ARG A 107 4.85 8.56 -0.74
C ARG A 107 5.76 7.98 -1.82
N ALA A 108 5.22 7.32 -2.83
CA ALA A 108 5.94 6.93 -4.05
C ALA A 108 5.90 8.03 -5.12
N GLY A 109 5.24 9.17 -4.87
CA GLY A 109 5.04 10.21 -5.87
C GLY A 109 4.00 9.81 -6.93
N ILE A 110 3.10 8.88 -6.62
CA ILE A 110 1.99 8.51 -7.51
C ILE A 110 0.78 9.39 -7.17
N SER A 111 -0.01 9.71 -8.20
CA SER A 111 -1.09 10.69 -8.09
C SER A 111 -2.07 10.40 -6.96
N LYS A 112 -2.54 11.45 -6.28
CA LYS A 112 -3.67 11.39 -5.36
C LYS A 112 -4.99 11.05 -6.07
N GLU A 113 -5.09 11.15 -7.38
CA GLU A 113 -6.29 10.68 -8.08
C GLU A 113 -6.24 9.19 -8.41
N THR A 114 -5.08 8.53 -8.31
CA THR A 114 -4.95 7.08 -8.48
C THR A 114 -5.64 6.33 -7.34
N GLY A 115 -6.54 5.41 -7.67
CA GLY A 115 -7.20 4.53 -6.71
C GLY A 115 -6.18 3.70 -5.92
N ALA A 116 -6.41 3.48 -4.63
CA ALA A 116 -5.53 2.61 -3.86
C ALA A 116 -6.25 1.97 -2.68
N PHE A 117 -6.07 0.66 -2.48
CA PHE A 117 -6.63 -0.02 -1.33
C PHE A 117 -5.71 -1.11 -0.79
N THR A 118 -5.90 -1.37 0.51
CA THR A 118 -5.17 -2.40 1.25
C THR A 118 -6.00 -3.66 1.31
N VAL A 119 -5.44 -4.81 0.92
CA VAL A 119 -6.10 -6.11 1.00
C VAL A 119 -5.48 -6.98 2.10
N ASN A 120 -6.32 -7.66 2.88
CA ASN A 120 -5.86 -8.63 3.87
C ASN A 120 -6.42 -10.02 3.53
N LYS A 121 -5.51 -10.93 3.19
CA LYS A 121 -5.71 -12.37 3.07
C LYS A 121 -4.57 -13.10 3.81
N VAL A 122 -4.20 -12.59 4.99
CA VAL A 122 -3.07 -13.05 5.82
C VAL A 122 -1.80 -13.18 4.97
N CYS A 123 -1.05 -14.27 5.05
CA CYS A 123 0.19 -14.49 4.30
C CYS A 123 0.01 -14.35 2.78
N ALA A 124 -1.20 -14.58 2.26
CA ALA A 124 -1.50 -14.51 0.84
C ALA A 124 -1.89 -13.10 0.36
N SER A 125 -1.89 -12.08 1.21
CA SER A 125 -2.34 -10.72 0.87
C SER A 125 -1.65 -10.16 -0.37
N GLY A 126 -0.32 -10.29 -0.45
CA GLY A 126 0.44 -9.80 -1.60
C GLY A 126 0.11 -10.53 -2.91
N MET A 127 -0.10 -11.84 -2.85
CA MET A 127 -0.52 -12.61 -4.02
C MET A 127 -1.98 -12.32 -4.40
N LYS A 128 -2.85 -12.12 -3.41
CA LYS A 128 -4.25 -11.74 -3.66
C LYS A 128 -4.34 -10.38 -4.34
N ALA A 129 -3.47 -9.44 -4.00
CA ALA A 129 -3.37 -8.17 -4.72
C ALA A 129 -3.08 -8.36 -6.21
N ILE A 130 -2.11 -9.22 -6.56
CA ILE A 130 -1.78 -9.54 -7.96
C ILE A 130 -2.97 -10.19 -8.67
N VAL A 131 -3.67 -11.11 -7.99
CA VAL A 131 -4.88 -11.74 -8.55
C VAL A 131 -5.99 -10.71 -8.80
N LEU A 132 -6.21 -9.77 -7.88
CA LEU A 132 -7.20 -8.70 -8.05
C LEU A 132 -6.84 -7.78 -9.22
N ALA A 133 -5.57 -7.41 -9.34
CA ALA A 133 -5.07 -6.62 -10.47
C ALA A 133 -5.30 -7.34 -11.82
N ALA A 134 -4.98 -8.63 -11.89
CA ALA A 134 -5.23 -9.42 -13.08
C ALA A 134 -6.73 -9.57 -13.41
N GLN A 135 -7.59 -9.66 -12.39
CA GLN A 135 -9.03 -9.67 -12.58
C GLN A 135 -9.54 -8.35 -13.17
N SER A 136 -9.12 -7.22 -12.61
CA SER A 136 -9.48 -5.87 -13.08
C SER A 136 -9.01 -5.60 -14.52
N ILE A 137 -7.76 -5.96 -14.85
CA ILE A 137 -7.26 -5.83 -16.23
C ILE A 137 -7.98 -6.80 -17.18
N GLY A 138 -8.18 -8.05 -16.75
CA GLY A 138 -8.84 -9.08 -17.55
C GLY A 138 -10.31 -8.76 -17.88
N SER A 139 -11.03 -8.09 -16.96
CA SER A 139 -12.41 -7.60 -17.15
C SER A 139 -12.49 -6.29 -17.92
N GLY A 140 -11.37 -5.58 -18.06
CA GLY A 140 -11.29 -4.29 -18.73
C GLY A 140 -11.65 -3.09 -17.86
N GLU A 141 -11.62 -3.26 -16.53
CA GLU A 141 -11.80 -2.20 -15.54
C GLU A 141 -10.54 -1.34 -15.35
N ALA A 142 -9.35 -1.90 -15.60
CA ALA A 142 -8.08 -1.19 -15.58
C ALA A 142 -7.19 -1.61 -16.76
N ASP A 143 -6.20 -0.78 -17.07
CA ASP A 143 -5.17 -1.04 -18.07
C ASP A 143 -3.79 -1.24 -17.41
N ALA A 144 -3.50 -0.54 -16.32
CA ALA A 144 -2.25 -0.64 -15.56
C ALA A 144 -2.47 -0.54 -14.05
N VAL A 145 -2.04 -1.58 -13.32
CA VAL A 145 -2.19 -1.68 -11.86
C VAL A 145 -0.85 -2.01 -11.21
N LEU A 146 -0.52 -1.32 -10.12
CA LEU A 146 0.60 -1.69 -9.26
C LEU A 146 0.10 -2.60 -8.14
N ALA A 147 0.59 -3.84 -8.12
CA ALA A 147 0.15 -4.84 -7.17
C ALA A 147 1.31 -5.48 -6.42
N GLY A 148 1.11 -5.77 -5.13
CA GLY A 148 2.14 -6.37 -4.30
C GLY A 148 1.73 -6.42 -2.83
N GLY A 149 2.70 -6.33 -1.93
CA GLY A 149 2.43 -6.29 -0.51
C GLY A 149 3.61 -5.76 0.28
N MET A 150 3.34 -5.38 1.53
CA MET A 150 4.31 -4.82 2.44
C MET A 150 3.94 -5.20 3.88
N GLU A 151 4.95 -5.45 4.69
CA GLU A 151 4.76 -5.78 6.10
C GLU A 151 5.95 -5.33 6.93
N ASN A 152 5.69 -4.96 8.19
CA ASN A 152 6.75 -4.84 9.19
C ASN A 152 6.27 -5.40 10.54
N MET A 153 6.56 -6.67 10.76
CA MET A 153 6.18 -7.37 11.99
C MET A 153 6.86 -6.78 13.24
N SER A 154 8.03 -6.15 13.11
CA SER A 154 8.77 -5.59 14.25
C SER A 154 8.15 -4.32 14.83
N LEU A 155 7.28 -3.65 14.07
CA LEU A 155 6.59 -2.41 14.48
C LEU A 155 5.13 -2.66 14.91
N ILE A 156 4.67 -3.91 14.92
CA ILE A 156 3.29 -4.21 15.33
C ILE A 156 3.14 -3.94 16.83
N PRO A 157 2.15 -3.13 17.24
CA PRO A 157 1.98 -2.75 18.63
C PRO A 157 1.26 -3.83 19.44
N TYR A 158 1.40 -3.74 20.77
CA TYR A 158 0.41 -4.32 21.68
C TYR A 158 -0.84 -3.43 21.74
N THR A 159 -2.00 -4.02 22.03
CA THR A 159 -3.25 -3.30 22.30
C THR A 159 -3.78 -3.57 23.70
N LEU A 160 -4.60 -2.66 24.21
CA LEU A 160 -5.39 -2.83 25.44
C LEU A 160 -6.88 -2.67 25.08
N PRO A 161 -7.61 -3.75 24.76
CA PRO A 161 -8.98 -3.66 24.21
C PRO A 161 -9.96 -2.89 25.10
N ALA A 162 -9.82 -3.03 26.41
CA ALA A 162 -10.68 -2.35 27.39
C ALA A 162 -10.41 -0.84 27.51
N ALA A 163 -9.32 -0.31 26.94
CA ALA A 163 -8.86 1.06 27.19
C ALA A 163 -9.89 2.13 26.78
N ARG A 164 -10.70 1.89 25.74
CA ARG A 164 -11.67 2.89 25.26
C ARG A 164 -12.74 3.24 26.30
N TRP A 165 -13.20 2.27 27.08
CA TRP A 165 -14.27 2.45 28.07
C TRP A 165 -13.81 2.26 29.52
N GLY A 166 -12.54 1.88 29.72
CA GLY A 166 -11.94 1.57 31.01
C GLY A 166 -12.17 0.12 31.44
N ALA A 167 -11.16 -0.47 32.09
CA ALA A 167 -11.23 -1.83 32.64
C ALA A 167 -12.07 -1.95 33.92
N ARG A 168 -12.59 -0.83 34.44
CA ARG A 168 -13.36 -0.69 35.70
C ARG A 168 -12.59 -1.07 36.97
N MET A 169 -12.12 -2.31 37.12
CA MET A 169 -11.40 -2.81 38.30
C MET A 169 -10.62 -4.09 37.95
N ASN A 170 -9.50 -4.36 38.65
CA ASN A 170 -8.59 -5.49 38.45
C ASN A 170 -7.73 -5.41 37.17
N ASN A 171 -7.01 -6.49 36.87
CA ASN A 171 -6.09 -6.60 35.75
C ASN A 171 -6.82 -6.61 34.40
N ALA A 172 -6.14 -6.10 33.36
CA ALA A 172 -6.57 -6.17 31.98
C ALA A 172 -5.39 -6.58 31.09
N ASP A 173 -5.67 -7.41 30.08
CA ASP A 173 -4.62 -8.02 29.26
C ASP A 173 -4.10 -7.05 28.18
N LEU A 174 -2.78 -6.97 28.08
CA LEU A 174 -2.10 -6.42 26.91
C LEU A 174 -1.97 -7.52 25.86
N VAL A 175 -2.52 -7.27 24.68
CA VAL A 175 -2.60 -8.26 23.61
C VAL A 175 -1.60 -7.93 22.51
N ASP A 176 -0.75 -8.89 22.16
CA ASP A 176 0.18 -8.79 21.04
C ASP A 176 -0.59 -8.91 19.72
N LEU A 177 -0.68 -7.83 18.95
CA LEU A 177 -1.41 -7.85 17.68
C LEU A 177 -0.67 -8.62 16.57
N MET A 178 0.64 -8.83 16.68
CA MET A 178 1.36 -9.66 15.70
C MET A 178 0.87 -11.10 15.80
N VAL A 179 0.67 -11.56 17.03
CA VAL A 179 0.13 -12.89 17.29
C VAL A 179 -1.34 -12.91 16.98
N MET A 180 -2.14 -12.04 17.60
CA MET A 180 -3.60 -12.06 17.49
C MET A 180 -4.11 -11.91 16.06
N ASP A 181 -3.57 -10.93 15.30
CA ASP A 181 -4.10 -10.61 13.97
C ASP A 181 -3.34 -11.32 12.83
N GLY A 182 -2.15 -11.87 13.12
CA GLY A 182 -1.25 -12.41 12.10
C GLY A 182 -0.96 -13.90 12.20
N LEU A 183 -0.95 -14.48 13.41
CA LEU A 183 -0.37 -15.82 13.65
C LEU A 183 -1.27 -16.76 14.46
N PHE A 184 -2.40 -16.27 14.96
CA PHE A 184 -3.32 -17.04 15.79
C PHE A 184 -4.56 -17.47 14.99
N GLU A 185 -4.90 -18.75 15.08
CA GLU A 185 -6.14 -19.28 14.53
C GLU A 185 -7.25 -19.08 15.58
N ILE A 186 -8.26 -18.29 15.25
CA ILE A 186 -9.31 -17.87 16.18
C ILE A 186 -10.44 -18.89 16.34
N PHE A 187 -10.48 -19.91 15.47
CA PHE A 187 -11.58 -20.89 15.45
C PHE A 187 -11.29 -22.18 16.23
N TYR A 188 -10.06 -22.39 16.71
CA TYR A 188 -9.64 -23.57 17.48
C TYR A 188 -8.89 -23.17 18.76
#